data_AF-A0A5R2MTX8-F1
#
_entry.id   AF-A0A5R2MTX8-F1
#
_cell.length_a   1.000
_cell.length_b   1.000
_cell.length_c   1.000
_cell.angle_alpha   90.00
_cell.angle_beta   90.00
_cell.angle_gamma   90.00
#
_symmetry.space_group_name_H-M   'P 1'
#
loop_
_entity.id
_entity.type
_entity.pdbx_description
1 polymer ?
#
loop_
_entity_poly.entity_id
_entity_poly.type
_entity_poly.pdbx_seq_one_letter_code
_entity_poly.pdbx_strand_id
1 'polypeptide(L)'
;LTAIAGADALTHAIEAFTAMRRDGDFSLPQRHVFIGKTPLTDHFALLAVKLLGRSLEKACADGDDAEARADVMMGALAAGCAFGTAGTAAAHAVQYPAGAL
;
A
#
# COMPACT_ATOMS: atom_id res chain seq x y z
N LEU A 1 16.15 -2.97 6.75
CA LEU A 1 15.14 -1.88 6.56
C LEU A 1 14.33 -2.07 5.28
N THR A 2 14.97 -2.25 4.11
CA THR A 2 14.28 -2.47 2.81
C THR A 2 13.20 -3.54 2.84
N ALA A 3 13.50 -4.72 3.39
CA ALA A 3 12.53 -5.82 3.48
C ALA A 3 11.27 -5.45 4.26
N ILE A 4 11.44 -4.85 5.44
CA ILE A 4 10.33 -4.49 6.33
C ILE A 4 9.47 -3.39 5.69
N ALA A 5 10.10 -2.30 5.23
CA ALA A 5 9.38 -1.19 4.61
C ALA A 5 8.70 -1.59 3.28
N GLY A 6 9.33 -2.48 2.50
CA GLY A 6 8.74 -2.99 1.27
C GLY A 6 7.58 -3.95 1.51
N ALA A 7 7.67 -4.80 2.54
CA ALA A 7 6.57 -5.68 2.94
C ALA A 7 5.37 -4.89 3.47
N ASP A 8 5.61 -3.82 4.23
CA ASP A 8 4.59 -2.87 4.68
C ASP A 8 3.88 -2.22 3.48
N ALA A 9 4.64 -1.68 2.52
CA ALA A 9 4.09 -1.13 1.28
C ALA A 9 3.29 -2.15 0.46
N LEU A 10 3.75 -3.41 0.38
CA LEU A 10 3.02 -4.47 -0.32
C LEU A 10 1.70 -4.78 0.40
N THR A 11 1.72 -4.78 1.73
CA THR A 11 0.52 -4.99 2.57
C THR A 11 -0.48 -3.86 2.34
N HIS A 12 -0.04 -2.60 2.36
CA HIS A 12 -0.88 -1.44 2.02
C HIS A 12 -1.59 -1.62 0.67
N ALA A 13 -0.88 -2.08 -0.36
CA ALA A 13 -1.45 -2.28 -1.68
C ALA A 13 -2.52 -3.39 -1.69
N ILE A 14 -2.25 -4.53 -1.04
CA ILE A 14 -3.18 -5.66 -0.98
C ILE A 14 -4.45 -5.29 -0.21
N GLU A 15 -4.31 -4.64 0.94
CA GLU A 15 -5.44 -4.20 1.75
C GLU A 15 -6.29 -3.14 1.03
N ALA A 16 -5.65 -2.16 0.38
CA ALA A 16 -6.36 -1.15 -0.41
C ALA A 16 -7.15 -1.77 -1.57
N PHE A 17 -6.58 -2.79 -2.24
CA PHE A 17 -7.26 -3.49 -3.34
C PHE A 17 -8.45 -4.35 -2.87
N THR A 18 -8.38 -4.85 -1.64
CA THR A 18 -9.41 -5.73 -1.04
C THR A 18 -10.41 -4.97 -0.17
N ALA A 19 -10.22 -3.66 0.02
CA ALA A 19 -11.14 -2.80 0.77
C ALA A 19 -12.56 -2.79 0.17
N MET A 20 -13.54 -2.43 1.00
CA MET A 20 -14.91 -2.24 0.53
C MET A 20 -14.95 -1.14 -0.54
N ARG A 21 -15.77 -1.32 -1.58
CA ARG A 21 -15.97 -0.29 -2.60
C ARG A 21 -16.59 0.95 -1.95
N ARG A 22 -16.06 2.12 -2.29
CA ARG A 22 -16.66 3.40 -1.92
C ARG A 22 -18.10 3.46 -2.44
N ASP A 23 -19.01 3.93 -1.60
CA ASP A 23 -20.40 4.19 -1.99
C ASP A 23 -20.58 5.59 -2.62
N GLY A 24 -21.82 6.00 -2.85
CA GLY A 24 -22.14 7.29 -3.48
C GLY A 24 -22.17 8.49 -2.54
N ASP A 25 -21.88 8.34 -1.24
CA ASP A 25 -21.96 9.45 -0.28
C ASP A 25 -20.74 10.37 -0.39
N PHE A 26 -20.98 11.60 -0.85
CA PHE A 26 -19.95 12.62 -1.01
C PHE A 26 -19.55 13.30 0.31
N SER A 27 -20.28 13.07 1.40
CA SER A 27 -19.94 13.58 2.73
C SER A 27 -18.96 12.68 3.49
N LEU A 28 -18.71 11.44 3.03
CA LEU A 28 -17.81 10.49 3.69
C LEU A 28 -16.43 11.05 4.05
N PRO A 29 -15.73 11.81 3.16
CA PRO A 29 -14.40 12.33 3.49
C PRO A 29 -14.40 13.34 4.65
N GLN A 30 -15.56 13.90 5.02
CA GLN A 30 -15.70 14.82 6.15
C GLN A 30 -15.80 14.06 7.50
N ARG A 31 -16.07 12.75 7.45
CA ARG A 31 -16.38 11.93 8.63
C ARG A 31 -15.41 10.77 8.82
N HIS A 32 -14.73 10.34 7.76
CA HIS A 32 -13.82 9.20 7.74
C HIS A 32 -12.52 9.54 7.02
N VAL A 33 -11.42 9.06 7.57
CA VAL A 33 -10.09 9.18 6.95
C VAL A 33 -10.00 8.32 5.68
N PHE A 34 -10.58 7.12 5.73
CA PHE A 34 -10.66 6.19 4.60
C PHE A 34 -12.10 6.02 4.17
N ILE A 35 -12.33 5.97 2.85
CA ILE A 35 -13.68 6.02 2.27
C ILE A 35 -13.96 4.84 1.35
N GLY A 36 -13.10 3.82 1.37
CA GLY A 36 -13.23 2.64 0.51
C GLY A 36 -12.60 2.83 -0.87
N LYS A 37 -12.47 1.72 -1.59
CA LYS A 37 -11.74 1.66 -2.86
C LYS A 37 -12.52 2.22 -4.04
N THR A 38 -11.78 2.71 -5.02
CA THR A 38 -12.25 3.23 -6.31
C THR A 38 -11.45 2.57 -7.45
N PRO A 39 -11.88 2.70 -8.72
CA PRO A 39 -11.08 2.23 -9.85
C PRO A 39 -9.67 2.83 -9.90
N LEU A 40 -9.51 4.08 -9.44
CA LEU A 40 -8.21 4.74 -9.39
C LEU A 40 -7.30 4.13 -8.31
N THR A 41 -7.82 3.85 -7.12
CA THR A 41 -7.03 3.19 -6.07
C THR A 41 -6.69 1.76 -6.46
N ASP A 42 -7.59 1.05 -7.15
CA ASP A 42 -7.32 -0.29 -7.69
C ASP A 42 -6.16 -0.27 -8.71
N HIS A 43 -6.11 0.74 -9.58
CA HIS A 43 -5.01 0.92 -10.53
C HIS A 43 -3.66 1.05 -9.80
N PHE A 44 -3.58 1.92 -8.81
CA PHE A 44 -2.36 2.12 -8.03
C PHE A 44 -1.97 0.89 -7.21
N ALA A 45 -2.95 0.20 -6.60
CA ALA A 45 -2.69 -1.00 -5.84
C ALA A 45 -2.09 -2.11 -6.71
N LEU A 46 -2.65 -2.34 -7.90
CA LEU A 46 -2.13 -3.35 -8.83
C LEU A 46 -0.75 -2.97 -9.38
N LEU A 47 -0.49 -1.68 -9.62
CA LEU A 47 0.85 -1.20 -9.98
C LEU A 47 1.85 -1.49 -8.86
N ALA A 48 1.49 -1.19 -7.61
CA ALA A 48 2.33 -1.42 -6.45
C ALA A 48 2.66 -2.93 -6.28
N VAL A 49 1.64 -3.79 -6.32
CA VAL A 49 1.82 -5.25 -6.22
C VAL A 49 2.75 -5.77 -7.31
N LYS A 50 2.59 -5.28 -8.55
CA LYS A 50 3.44 -5.69 -9.68
C LYS A 50 4.90 -5.30 -9.48
N LEU A 51 5.16 -4.05 -9.09
CA LEU A 51 6.52 -3.53 -8.93
C LEU A 51 7.22 -4.12 -7.70
N LEU A 52 6.54 -4.16 -6.55
CA LEU A 52 7.09 -4.73 -5.33
C LEU A 52 7.29 -6.24 -5.47
N GLY A 53 6.33 -6.95 -6.05
CA GLY A 53 6.40 -8.40 -6.23
C GLY A 53 7.56 -8.85 -7.13
N ARG A 54 8.00 -8.03 -8.10
CA ARG A 54 9.11 -8.38 -8.99
C ARG A 54 10.49 -7.94 -8.48
N SER A 55 10.55 -6.93 -7.60
CA SER A 55 11.80 -6.22 -7.29
C SER A 55 12.16 -6.12 -5.80
N LEU A 56 11.23 -6.39 -4.87
CA LEU A 56 11.55 -6.26 -3.45
C LEU A 56 12.62 -7.26 -2.99
N GLU A 57 12.52 -8.52 -3.40
CA GLU A 57 13.51 -9.55 -3.05
C GLU A 57 14.90 -9.17 -3.58
N LYS A 58 14.98 -8.72 -4.84
CA LYS A 58 16.23 -8.25 -5.47
C LYS A 58 16.85 -7.09 -4.70
N ALA A 59 16.05 -6.06 -4.39
CA ALA A 59 16.51 -4.90 -3.63
C ALA A 59 16.91 -5.21 -2.18
N CYS A 60 16.47 -6.36 -1.63
CA CYS A 60 16.90 -6.84 -0.32
C CYS A 60 18.19 -7.65 -0.39
N ALA A 61 18.36 -8.44 -1.45
CA ALA A 61 19.56 -9.23 -1.69
C ALA A 61 20.74 -8.36 -2.13
N ASP A 62 20.48 -7.34 -2.96
CA ASP A 62 21.45 -6.37 -3.44
C ASP A 62 20.89 -4.94 -3.30
N GLY A 63 21.49 -4.17 -2.40
CA GLY A 63 21.08 -2.79 -2.14
C GLY A 63 21.49 -1.79 -3.23
N ASP A 64 22.44 -2.18 -4.09
CA ASP A 64 23.01 -1.36 -5.16
C ASP A 64 22.34 -1.61 -6.53
N ASP A 65 21.41 -2.58 -6.61
CA ASP A 65 20.56 -2.78 -7.79
C ASP A 65 19.60 -1.58 -7.97
N ALA A 66 20.06 -0.60 -8.75
CA ALA A 66 19.37 0.65 -8.97
C ALA A 66 17.98 0.48 -9.61
N GLU A 67 17.80 -0.53 -10.47
CA GLU A 67 16.51 -0.80 -11.11
C GLU A 67 15.52 -1.40 -10.09
N ALA A 68 15.96 -2.39 -9.31
CA ALA A 68 15.12 -2.95 -8.25
C ALA A 68 14.75 -1.89 -7.20
N ARG A 69 15.71 -1.02 -6.83
CA ARG A 69 15.48 0.11 -5.93
C ARG A 69 14.46 1.11 -6.49
N ALA A 70 14.54 1.45 -7.77
CA ALA A 70 13.60 2.34 -8.43
C ALA A 70 12.18 1.75 -8.44
N ASP A 71 12.06 0.45 -8.73
CA ASP A 71 10.79 -0.26 -8.67
C ASP A 71 10.20 -0.29 -7.26
N VAL A 72 11.01 -0.55 -6.24
CA VAL A 72 10.55 -0.54 -4.84
C VAL A 72 10.06 0.85 -4.45
N MET A 73 10.78 1.90 -4.84
CA MET A 73 10.38 3.28 -4.57
C MET A 73 9.04 3.63 -5.26
N MET A 74 8.91 3.31 -6.54
CA MET A 74 7.66 3.56 -7.28
C MET A 74 6.50 2.69 -6.77
N GLY A 75 6.77 1.44 -6.43
CA GLY A 75 5.79 0.53 -5.85
C GLY A 75 5.29 1.02 -4.49
N ALA A 76 6.18 1.52 -3.63
CA ALA A 76 5.81 2.12 -2.35
C ALA A 76 4.98 3.40 -2.52
N LEU A 77 5.34 4.26 -3.47
CA LEU A 77 4.55 5.45 -3.81
C LEU A 77 3.14 5.07 -4.28
N ALA A 78 3.04 4.12 -5.19
CA ALA A 78 1.76 3.64 -5.70
C ALA A 78 0.90 3.01 -4.59
N ALA A 79 1.51 2.25 -3.68
CA ALA A 79 0.81 1.72 -2.51
C ALA A 79 0.24 2.86 -1.64
N GLY A 80 1.02 3.93 -1.44
CA GLY A 80 0.57 5.18 -0.78
C GLY A 80 -0.64 5.83 -1.45
N CYS A 81 -0.60 5.97 -2.77
CA CYS A 81 -1.73 6.50 -3.55
C CYS A 81 -2.98 5.62 -3.47
N ALA A 82 -2.82 4.31 -3.29
CA ALA A 82 -3.95 3.40 -3.11
C ALA A 82 -4.55 3.47 -1.70
N PHE A 83 -3.74 3.21 -0.66
CA PHE A 83 -4.24 3.11 0.71
C PHE A 83 -4.67 4.48 1.27
N GLY A 84 -4.05 5.59 0.84
CA GLY A 84 -4.38 6.92 1.34
C GLY A 84 -5.84 7.34 1.14
N THR A 85 -6.56 6.69 0.21
CA THR A 85 -8.01 6.86 0.03
C THR A 85 -8.80 5.61 0.43
N ALA A 86 -8.35 4.42 0.00
CA ALA A 86 -9.10 3.19 0.22
C ALA A 86 -9.05 2.70 1.68
N GLY A 87 -7.96 2.99 2.38
CA GLY A 87 -7.64 2.51 3.70
C GLY A 87 -6.85 1.21 3.75
N THR A 88 -6.49 0.85 4.97
CA THR A 88 -5.85 -0.41 5.36
C THR A 88 -6.86 -1.32 6.06
N ALA A 89 -6.52 -2.59 6.25
CA ALA A 89 -7.41 -3.60 6.84
C ALA A 89 -7.03 -3.92 8.30
N ALA A 90 -7.62 -4.99 8.83
CA ALA A 90 -7.49 -5.38 10.24
C ALA A 90 -6.05 -5.65 10.67
N ALA A 91 -5.15 -6.07 9.76
CA ALA A 91 -3.76 -6.33 10.10
C ALA A 91 -3.05 -5.03 10.55
N HIS A 92 -3.25 -3.92 9.85
CA HIS A 92 -2.77 -2.61 10.29
C HIS A 92 -3.49 -2.11 11.55
N ALA A 93 -4.79 -2.37 11.69
CA ALA A 93 -5.53 -1.99 12.90
C ALA A 93 -4.96 -2.65 14.17
N VAL A 94 -4.49 -3.90 14.07
CA VAL A 94 -3.82 -4.63 15.15
C VAL A 94 -2.36 -4.20 15.33
N GLN A 95 -1.68 -3.77 14.26
CA GLN A 95 -0.31 -3.28 14.34
C GLN A 95 -0.19 -1.98 15.14
N TYR A 96 -1.16 -1.05 15.06
CA TYR A 96 -1.10 0.22 15.77
C TYR A 96 -0.85 0.09 17.30
N PRO A 97 -1.60 -0.74 18.05
CA PRO A 97 -1.31 -0.93 19.48
C PRO A 97 -0.04 -1.74 19.73
N ALA A 98 0.32 -2.69 18.87
CA ALA A 98 1.53 -3.50 19.05
C ALA A 98 2.83 -2.69 18.85
N GLY A 99 2.85 -1.74 17.91
CA GLY A 99 4.00 -0.86 17.67
C GLY A 99 4.15 0.28 18.68
N ALA A 100 3.17 0.48 19.57
CA ALA A 100 3.21 1.49 20.64
C ALA A 100 3.74 0.94 21.98
N LEU A 101 3.96 -0.38 22.06
CA LEU A 101 4.60 -1.08 23.18
C LEU A 101 6.12 -1.14 22.99
#